data_AF-A0A7V6MV88-F1
#
_entry.id   AF-A0A7V6MV88-F1
#
_cell.length_a   1.000
_cell.length_b   1.000
_cell.length_c   1.000
_cell.angle_alpha   90.00
_cell.angle_beta   90.00
_cell.angle_gamma   90.00
#
_symmetry.space_group_name_H-M   'P 1'
#
loop_
_entity.id
_entity.type
_entity.pdbx_description
1 polymer ?
#
loop_
_entity_poly.entity_id
_entity_poly.type
_entity_poly.pdbx_seq_one_letter_code
_entity_poly.pdbx_strand_id
1 'polypeptide(L)'
;MQKSRIAVVGFGNVGREVLPALKESPDMEVAGIVVRDPKKIDSTKKKAGNIPVVADIEELGKVDVAILSIPSRSVPQVAPRYLEMGINTVDSFDIHGDSIVNLRKDLDHIGKAHNSVAVISAGWDPGSDSIVRALLEVVTPKGLTYTNFGPGMSLGHTVAVKAIEGVEDALSMTIPEGTGLHKRLVYVKTKDGYDFEKISEAVKKDPYFIHDETHVYKVDDVKSLIDKGHGVHMERKGVSGATHNQRIEFIMSICNPAAAGQIMVAAARASLRQKPGCYTMLEIPLINFLYGERERLLHRLI
;
A
#
# COMPACT_ATOMS: atom_id res chain seq x y z
N MET A 1 -7.94 25.57 13.31
CA MET A 1 -8.91 24.50 12.97
C MET A 1 -8.64 23.32 13.88
N GLN A 2 -9.68 22.58 14.27
CA GLN A 2 -9.54 21.31 14.98
C GLN A 2 -8.86 20.30 14.04
N LYS A 3 -7.85 19.58 14.52
CA LYS A 3 -7.17 18.54 13.75
C LYS A 3 -8.04 17.28 13.68
N SER A 4 -7.96 16.57 12.57
CA SER A 4 -8.64 15.27 12.43
C SER A 4 -7.84 14.20 13.18
N ARG A 5 -8.52 13.37 13.95
CA ARG A 5 -7.93 12.34 14.80
C ARG A 5 -7.82 11.02 14.03
N ILE A 6 -6.58 10.59 13.79
CA ILE A 6 -6.29 9.43 12.94
C ILE A 6 -5.75 8.28 13.80
N ALA A 7 -6.38 7.12 13.72
CA ALA A 7 -5.87 5.88 14.32
C ALA A 7 -5.05 5.09 13.29
N VAL A 8 -3.94 4.50 13.74
CA VAL A 8 -3.14 3.58 12.91
C VAL A 8 -3.44 2.15 13.36
N VAL A 9 -4.07 1.36 12.50
CA VAL A 9 -4.39 -0.05 12.78
C VAL A 9 -3.31 -0.92 12.18
N GLY A 10 -2.62 -1.70 13.02
CA GLY A 10 -1.41 -2.43 12.65
C GLY A 10 -0.13 -1.60 12.82
N PHE A 11 0.98 -2.27 13.12
CA PHE A 11 2.27 -1.60 13.37
C PHE A 11 3.47 -2.31 12.72
N GLY A 12 3.22 -2.78 11.49
CA GLY A 12 4.23 -3.38 10.60
C GLY A 12 5.12 -2.34 9.92
N ASN A 13 5.66 -2.67 8.74
CA ASN A 13 6.54 -1.76 8.01
C ASN A 13 5.82 -0.46 7.61
N VAL A 14 4.64 -0.55 6.98
CA VAL A 14 3.87 0.63 6.56
C VAL A 14 3.36 1.42 7.77
N GLY A 15 2.78 0.77 8.77
CA GLY A 15 2.22 1.45 9.95
C GLY A 15 3.24 2.29 10.73
N ARG A 16 4.53 1.88 10.72
CA ARG A 16 5.61 2.69 11.30
C ARG A 16 5.90 3.95 10.51
N GLU A 17 5.76 3.92 9.19
CA GLU A 17 5.98 5.08 8.32
C GLU A 17 4.74 5.98 8.21
N VAL A 18 3.54 5.49 8.55
CA VAL A 18 2.33 6.33 8.70
C VAL A 18 2.51 7.35 9.83
N LEU A 19 3.16 6.99 10.94
CA LEU A 19 3.37 7.90 12.08
C LEU A 19 4.14 9.19 11.74
N PRO A 20 5.34 9.14 11.14
CA PRO A 20 6.04 10.36 10.73
C PRO A 20 5.22 11.16 9.72
N ALA A 21 4.57 10.51 8.74
CA ALA A 21 3.69 11.21 7.79
C ALA A 21 2.52 11.95 8.48
N LEU A 22 1.92 11.36 9.52
CA LEU A 22 0.89 12.04 10.33
C LEU A 22 1.46 13.18 11.16
N LYS A 23 2.67 13.04 11.72
CA LYS A 23 3.32 14.10 12.53
C LYS A 23 3.65 15.34 11.70
N GLU A 24 4.06 15.15 10.45
CA GLU A 24 4.32 16.23 9.50
C GLU A 24 3.03 16.83 8.91
N SER A 25 1.86 16.22 9.16
CA SER A 25 0.58 16.69 8.64
C SER A 25 0.01 17.83 9.51
N PRO A 26 -0.22 19.03 8.95
CA PRO A 26 -0.66 20.19 9.73
C PRO A 26 -2.13 20.12 10.19
N ASP A 27 -2.97 19.32 9.53
CA ASP A 27 -4.41 19.16 9.76
C ASP A 27 -4.82 17.85 10.44
N MET A 28 -3.85 17.01 10.80
CA MET A 28 -4.10 15.70 11.42
C MET A 28 -3.28 15.52 12.68
N GLU A 29 -3.77 14.65 13.56
CA GLU A 29 -3.06 14.20 14.75
C GLU A 29 -3.28 12.70 14.98
N VAL A 30 -2.31 12.06 15.64
CA VAL A 30 -2.38 10.63 15.93
C VAL A 30 -3.25 10.40 17.16
N ALA A 31 -4.40 9.73 16.98
CA ALA A 31 -5.27 9.32 18.08
C ALA A 31 -4.66 8.17 18.89
N GLY A 32 -3.99 7.23 18.22
CA GLY A 32 -3.36 6.06 18.82
C GLY A 32 -3.06 4.97 17.79
N ILE A 33 -2.48 3.88 18.26
CA ILE A 33 -2.14 2.70 17.47
C ILE A 33 -2.96 1.52 17.98
N VAL A 34 -3.71 0.88 17.09
CA VAL A 34 -4.51 -0.30 17.40
C VAL A 34 -3.74 -1.55 16.99
N VAL A 35 -3.49 -2.44 17.94
CA VAL A 35 -2.78 -3.72 17.72
C VAL A 35 -3.66 -4.87 18.17
N ARG A 36 -4.23 -5.60 17.20
CA ARG A 36 -5.16 -6.71 17.46
C ARG A 36 -4.54 -7.92 18.16
N ASP A 37 -3.23 -8.13 18.03
CA ASP A 37 -2.51 -9.22 18.70
C ASP A 37 -1.98 -8.73 20.05
N PRO A 38 -2.56 -9.18 21.19
CA PRO A 38 -2.16 -8.70 22.51
C PRO A 38 -0.67 -8.91 22.79
N LYS A 39 -0.07 -9.96 22.22
CA LYS A 39 1.36 -10.27 22.40
C LYS A 39 2.28 -9.21 21.81
N LYS A 40 1.78 -8.39 20.87
CA LYS A 40 2.56 -7.33 20.22
C LYS A 40 2.45 -5.98 20.91
N ILE A 41 1.48 -5.77 21.81
CA ILE A 41 1.20 -4.47 22.43
C ILE A 41 2.43 -3.90 23.11
N ASP A 42 3.08 -4.65 24.01
CA ASP A 42 4.25 -4.16 24.76
C ASP A 42 5.44 -3.84 23.84
N SER A 43 5.66 -4.66 22.83
CA SER A 43 6.71 -4.43 21.83
C SER A 43 6.44 -3.19 20.97
N THR A 44 5.15 -2.90 20.70
CA THR A 44 4.72 -1.71 19.97
C THR A 44 4.82 -0.47 20.85
N LYS A 45 4.41 -0.51 22.12
CA LYS A 45 4.57 0.60 23.08
C LYS A 45 6.01 1.11 23.14
N LYS A 46 6.98 0.20 23.21
CA LYS A 46 8.42 0.55 23.20
C LYS A 46 8.85 1.33 21.95
N LYS A 47 8.19 1.13 20.81
CA LYS A 47 8.51 1.78 19.53
C LYS A 47 7.65 3.01 19.24
N ALA A 48 6.44 3.06 19.80
CA ALA A 48 5.46 4.12 19.60
C ALA A 48 5.76 5.38 20.42
N GLY A 49 6.62 5.27 21.45
CA GLY A 49 6.89 6.37 22.39
C GLY A 49 5.65 6.67 23.22
N ASN A 50 5.24 7.95 23.27
CA ASN A 50 4.10 8.41 24.07
C ASN A 50 2.74 8.23 23.38
N ILE A 51 2.70 7.66 22.18
CA ILE A 51 1.45 7.44 21.45
C ILE A 51 0.68 6.29 22.12
N PRO A 52 -0.63 6.45 22.43
CA PRO A 52 -1.44 5.36 22.98
C PRO A 52 -1.39 4.11 22.10
N VAL A 53 -1.21 2.95 22.72
CA VAL A 53 -1.25 1.65 22.04
C VAL A 53 -2.30 0.78 22.74
N VAL A 54 -3.33 0.42 22.00
CA VAL A 54 -4.56 -0.20 22.52
C VAL A 54 -4.92 -1.44 21.71
N ALA A 55 -5.75 -2.30 22.29
CA ALA A 55 -6.26 -3.49 21.59
C ALA A 55 -7.50 -3.15 20.77
N ASP A 56 -8.33 -2.22 21.28
CA ASP A 56 -9.56 -1.77 20.64
C ASP A 56 -9.52 -0.27 20.33
N ILE A 57 -10.10 0.14 19.20
CA ILE A 57 -10.13 1.53 18.75
C ILE A 57 -11.00 2.40 19.68
N GLU A 58 -12.00 1.81 20.33
CA GLU A 58 -12.90 2.52 21.26
C GLU A 58 -12.15 3.11 22.47
N GLU A 59 -11.03 2.51 22.86
CA GLU A 59 -10.15 2.99 23.93
C GLU A 59 -9.49 4.35 23.61
N LEU A 60 -9.50 4.78 22.33
CA LEU A 60 -8.91 6.05 21.88
C LEU A 60 -9.88 7.24 21.94
N GLY A 61 -11.15 6.98 22.27
CA GLY A 61 -12.22 7.96 22.18
C GLY A 61 -12.56 8.31 20.74
N LYS A 62 -12.75 9.61 20.44
CA LYS A 62 -13.10 10.05 19.08
C LYS A 62 -11.96 9.77 18.09
N VAL A 63 -12.26 9.05 17.02
CA VAL A 63 -11.41 8.81 15.86
C VAL A 63 -12.20 9.17 14.60
N ASP A 64 -11.63 9.99 13.72
CA ASP A 64 -12.28 10.39 12.46
C ASP A 64 -11.92 9.41 11.32
N VAL A 65 -10.68 8.91 11.29
CA VAL A 65 -10.21 7.96 10.26
C VAL A 65 -9.30 6.89 10.87
N ALA A 66 -9.48 5.64 10.44
CA ALA A 66 -8.60 4.51 10.72
C ALA A 66 -7.76 4.15 9.49
N ILE A 67 -6.44 4.33 9.57
CA ILE A 67 -5.48 3.88 8.55
C ILE A 67 -5.12 2.41 8.83
N LEU A 68 -5.56 1.51 7.95
CA LEU A 68 -5.40 0.07 8.05
C LEU A 68 -4.08 -0.39 7.43
N SER A 69 -3.01 -0.29 8.21
CA SER A 69 -1.67 -0.77 7.85
C SER A 69 -1.47 -2.26 8.19
N ILE A 70 -2.43 -3.07 7.75
CA ILE A 70 -2.53 -4.51 7.97
C ILE A 70 -2.34 -5.28 6.65
N PRO A 71 -2.10 -6.60 6.67
CA PRO A 71 -2.02 -7.38 5.43
C PRO A 71 -3.29 -7.24 4.59
N SER A 72 -3.17 -7.15 3.26
CA SER A 72 -4.30 -6.97 2.33
C SER A 72 -5.40 -8.00 2.57
N ARG A 73 -5.06 -9.27 2.77
CA ARG A 73 -6.03 -10.34 3.04
C ARG A 73 -6.85 -10.14 4.33
N SER A 74 -6.39 -9.29 5.26
CA SER A 74 -7.14 -8.93 6.47
C SER A 74 -8.09 -7.76 6.29
N VAL A 75 -7.89 -6.91 5.27
CA VAL A 75 -8.71 -5.70 5.06
C VAL A 75 -10.21 -6.02 4.93
N PRO A 76 -10.65 -7.00 4.12
CA PRO A 76 -12.08 -7.30 3.95
C PRO A 76 -12.79 -7.68 5.27
N GLN A 77 -12.05 -8.23 6.24
CA GLN A 77 -12.60 -8.64 7.54
C GLN A 77 -12.56 -7.52 8.59
N VAL A 78 -11.73 -6.50 8.40
CA VAL A 78 -11.44 -5.48 9.43
C VAL A 78 -12.10 -4.15 9.11
N ALA A 79 -12.07 -3.73 7.85
CA ALA A 79 -12.65 -2.45 7.44
C ALA A 79 -14.15 -2.33 7.77
N PRO A 80 -15.01 -3.36 7.55
CA PRO A 80 -16.44 -3.31 7.87
C PRO A 80 -16.74 -2.79 9.27
N ARG A 81 -16.07 -3.35 10.29
CA ARG A 81 -16.29 -2.99 11.70
C ARG A 81 -16.09 -1.49 11.94
N TYR A 82 -15.05 -0.89 11.35
CA TYR A 82 -14.78 0.54 11.56
C TYR A 82 -15.78 1.42 10.81
N LEU A 83 -16.14 1.04 9.59
CA LEU A 83 -17.17 1.74 8.82
C LEU A 83 -18.52 1.71 9.53
N GLU A 84 -18.89 0.58 10.13
CA GLU A 84 -20.12 0.42 10.92
C GLU A 84 -20.17 1.35 12.15
N MET A 85 -19.01 1.65 12.73
CA MET A 85 -18.84 2.62 13.82
C MET A 85 -18.90 4.09 13.35
N GLY A 86 -19.06 4.33 12.04
CA GLY A 86 -19.01 5.68 11.46
C GLY A 86 -17.59 6.23 11.28
N ILE A 87 -16.55 5.40 11.40
CA ILE A 87 -15.15 5.79 11.26
C ILE A 87 -14.72 5.55 9.81
N ASN A 88 -14.17 6.57 9.15
CA ASN A 88 -13.63 6.39 7.80
C ASN A 88 -12.45 5.42 7.80
N THR A 89 -12.27 4.64 6.75
CA THR A 89 -11.13 3.72 6.63
C THR A 89 -10.26 4.07 5.43
N VAL A 90 -8.95 3.86 5.58
CA VAL A 90 -7.99 3.91 4.47
C VAL A 90 -7.11 2.68 4.52
N ASP A 91 -6.90 1.99 3.41
CA ASP A 91 -6.00 0.84 3.33
C ASP A 91 -5.11 0.89 2.09
N SER A 92 -4.12 -0.01 2.04
CA SER A 92 -3.25 -0.23 0.89
C SER A 92 -3.46 -1.63 0.32
N PHE A 93 -4.71 -2.09 0.22
CA PHE A 93 -5.04 -3.40 -0.35
C PHE A 93 -4.48 -3.54 -1.77
N ASP A 94 -3.59 -4.51 -1.99
CA ASP A 94 -2.73 -4.61 -3.17
C ASP A 94 -3.01 -5.83 -4.06
N ILE A 95 -4.13 -6.52 -3.86
CA ILE A 95 -4.51 -7.66 -4.70
C ILE A 95 -5.34 -7.14 -5.88
N HIS A 96 -4.68 -6.87 -7.01
CA HIS A 96 -5.29 -6.27 -8.20
C HIS A 96 -6.42 -7.09 -8.83
N GLY A 97 -7.10 -6.51 -9.83
CA GLY A 97 -8.15 -7.16 -10.61
C GLY A 97 -9.48 -7.23 -9.86
N ASP A 98 -10.20 -8.35 -10.03
CA ASP A 98 -11.53 -8.55 -9.46
C ASP A 98 -11.56 -8.42 -7.93
N SER A 99 -10.43 -8.67 -7.25
CA SER A 99 -10.33 -8.55 -5.80
C SER A 99 -10.55 -7.11 -5.31
N ILE A 100 -10.00 -6.10 -6.00
CA ILE A 100 -10.24 -4.68 -5.68
C ILE A 100 -11.69 -4.31 -5.97
N VAL A 101 -12.23 -4.76 -7.10
CA VAL A 101 -13.60 -4.44 -7.52
C VAL A 101 -14.62 -5.01 -6.53
N ASN A 102 -14.41 -6.25 -6.08
CA ASN A 102 -15.26 -6.90 -5.07
C ASN A 102 -15.15 -6.17 -3.72
N LEU A 103 -13.92 -5.91 -3.24
CA LEU A 103 -13.73 -5.16 -2.00
C LEU A 103 -14.41 -3.79 -2.04
N ARG A 104 -14.29 -3.06 -3.16
CA ARG A 104 -14.95 -1.76 -3.35
C ARG A 104 -16.46 -1.88 -3.22
N LYS A 105 -17.08 -2.87 -3.89
CA LYS A 105 -18.53 -3.11 -3.85
C LYS A 105 -18.98 -3.48 -2.43
N ASP A 106 -18.20 -4.30 -1.75
CA ASP A 106 -18.50 -4.76 -0.40
C ASP A 106 -18.34 -3.65 0.64
N LEU A 107 -17.38 -2.74 0.51
CA LEU A 107 -17.28 -1.62 1.46
C LEU A 107 -18.22 -0.45 1.11
N ASP A 108 -18.63 -0.30 -0.15
CA ASP A 108 -19.50 0.79 -0.58
C ASP A 108 -20.88 0.74 0.08
N HIS A 109 -21.48 -0.45 0.18
CA HIS A 109 -22.80 -0.59 0.82
C HIS A 109 -22.73 -0.28 2.32
N ILE A 110 -21.66 -0.71 3.00
CA ILE A 110 -21.44 -0.46 4.42
C ILE A 110 -21.21 1.04 4.67
N GLY A 111 -20.29 1.65 3.91
CA GLY A 111 -19.99 3.07 4.02
C GLY A 111 -21.25 3.94 3.88
N LYS A 112 -22.10 3.64 2.88
CA LYS A 112 -23.38 4.33 2.68
C LYS A 112 -24.36 4.12 3.82
N ALA A 113 -24.48 2.90 4.35
CA ALA A 113 -25.41 2.59 5.43
C ALA A 113 -25.02 3.26 6.77
N HIS A 114 -23.73 3.47 7.01
CA HIS A 114 -23.20 3.97 8.28
C HIS A 114 -22.61 5.38 8.20
N ASN A 115 -22.87 6.10 7.11
CA ASN A 115 -22.39 7.47 6.88
C ASN A 115 -20.86 7.60 7.03
N SER A 116 -20.12 6.62 6.51
CA SER A 116 -18.66 6.52 6.57
C SER A 116 -18.06 6.32 5.17
N VAL A 117 -16.76 6.61 5.06
CA VAL A 117 -16.02 6.55 3.80
C VAL A 117 -14.87 5.55 3.89
N ALA A 118 -14.79 4.64 2.92
CA ALA A 118 -13.61 3.82 2.68
C ALA A 118 -12.82 4.35 1.48
N VAL A 119 -11.51 4.54 1.64
CA VAL A 119 -10.58 4.73 0.53
C VAL A 119 -9.64 3.52 0.47
N ILE A 120 -9.89 2.64 -0.49
CA ILE A 120 -9.18 1.37 -0.61
C ILE A 120 -8.00 1.48 -1.57
N SER A 121 -7.03 0.57 -1.45
CA SER A 121 -5.92 0.44 -2.40
C SER A 121 -5.15 1.77 -2.58
N ALA A 122 -4.95 2.49 -1.48
CA ALA A 122 -4.28 3.79 -1.43
C ALA A 122 -2.79 3.66 -1.09
N GLY A 123 -2.07 2.86 -1.88
CA GLY A 123 -0.61 2.78 -1.87
C GLY A 123 0.00 3.62 -3.02
N TRP A 124 1.23 3.30 -3.40
CA TRP A 124 1.78 3.81 -4.65
C TRP A 124 1.34 2.95 -5.84
N ASP A 125 1.42 1.63 -5.74
CA ASP A 125 0.75 0.70 -6.66
C ASP A 125 0.14 -0.51 -5.92
N PRO A 126 -1.19 -0.73 -6.01
CA PRO A 126 -2.19 0.16 -6.58
C PRO A 126 -2.29 1.48 -5.80
N GLY A 127 -2.71 2.55 -6.48
CA GLY A 127 -2.91 3.86 -5.87
C GLY A 127 -2.47 5.02 -6.77
N SER A 128 -1.40 5.73 -6.41
CA SER A 128 -0.90 6.85 -7.22
C SER A 128 -0.55 6.44 -8.64
N ASP A 129 0.04 5.26 -8.85
CA ASP A 129 0.39 4.73 -10.16
C ASP A 129 -0.86 4.41 -10.98
N SER A 130 -1.97 4.03 -10.33
CA SER A 130 -3.25 3.85 -11.00
C SER A 130 -3.73 5.17 -11.61
N ILE A 131 -3.60 6.29 -10.87
CA ILE A 131 -3.94 7.62 -11.38
C ILE A 131 -3.05 7.98 -12.58
N VAL A 132 -1.75 7.71 -12.48
CA VAL A 132 -0.83 7.96 -13.60
C VAL A 132 -1.22 7.12 -14.81
N ARG A 133 -1.47 5.80 -14.67
CA ARG A 133 -1.93 4.95 -15.78
C ARG A 133 -3.16 5.52 -16.47
N ALA A 134 -4.16 5.94 -15.69
CA ALA A 134 -5.37 6.56 -16.23
C ALA A 134 -5.04 7.87 -16.98
N LEU A 135 -4.18 8.73 -16.43
CA LEU A 135 -3.74 9.95 -17.10
C LEU A 135 -3.03 9.66 -18.43
N LEU A 136 -2.16 8.65 -18.47
CA LEU A 136 -1.46 8.24 -19.69
C LEU A 136 -2.46 7.83 -20.79
N GLU A 137 -3.51 7.07 -20.43
CA GLU A 137 -4.58 6.68 -21.35
C GLU A 137 -5.45 7.86 -21.79
N VAL A 138 -5.72 8.84 -20.91
CA VAL A 138 -6.42 10.07 -21.27
C VAL A 138 -5.66 10.85 -22.35
N VAL A 139 -4.34 10.99 -22.21
CA VAL A 139 -3.51 11.73 -23.18
C VAL A 139 -3.39 10.98 -24.51
N THR A 140 -3.26 9.65 -24.46
CA THR A 140 -3.02 8.81 -25.64
C THR A 140 -3.97 7.61 -25.62
N PRO A 141 -5.24 7.72 -26.05
CA PRO A 141 -6.24 6.67 -25.85
C PRO A 141 -5.95 5.36 -26.61
N LYS A 142 -5.12 5.40 -27.66
CA LYS A 142 -4.63 4.19 -28.34
C LYS A 142 -3.16 3.99 -28.01
N GLY A 143 -2.76 2.79 -27.60
CA GLY A 143 -1.36 2.50 -27.30
C GLY A 143 -1.19 1.36 -26.32
N LEU A 144 0.06 1.12 -25.93
CA LEU A 144 0.44 0.16 -24.90
C LEU A 144 1.07 0.90 -23.74
N THR A 145 0.71 0.48 -22.52
CA THR A 145 1.36 0.92 -21.29
C THR A 145 2.09 -0.25 -20.66
N TYR A 146 3.36 -0.04 -20.34
CA TYR A 146 4.19 -0.98 -19.61
C TYR A 146 4.49 -0.40 -18.23
N THR A 147 4.37 -1.21 -17.18
CA THR A 147 4.69 -0.80 -15.80
C THR A 147 5.80 -1.69 -15.28
N ASN A 148 7.01 -1.16 -15.20
CA ASN A 148 8.20 -1.88 -14.78
C ASN A 148 8.48 -1.54 -13.31
N PHE A 149 8.62 -2.55 -12.46
CA PHE A 149 8.73 -2.37 -11.01
C PHE A 149 10.13 -2.72 -10.55
N GLY A 150 10.62 -1.96 -9.59
CA GLY A 150 11.92 -2.17 -8.96
C GLY A 150 13.09 -1.54 -9.73
N PRO A 151 14.34 -1.92 -9.40
CA PRO A 151 14.71 -2.90 -8.39
C PRO A 151 14.15 -2.56 -7.00
N GLY A 152 13.59 -3.54 -6.29
CA GLY A 152 13.06 -3.28 -4.95
C GLY A 152 12.49 -4.49 -4.24
N MET A 153 12.42 -4.40 -2.92
CA MET A 153 11.85 -5.44 -2.07
C MET A 153 10.32 -5.53 -2.26
N SER A 154 9.83 -6.70 -2.67
CA SER A 154 8.40 -6.98 -2.67
C SER A 154 7.96 -7.54 -1.31
N LEU A 155 7.16 -6.77 -0.57
CA LEU A 155 6.67 -7.16 0.76
C LEU A 155 5.81 -8.44 0.70
N GLY A 156 4.89 -8.53 -0.27
CA GLY A 156 4.01 -9.69 -0.44
C GLY A 156 4.75 -10.98 -0.80
N HIS A 157 5.61 -10.94 -1.82
CA HIS A 157 6.42 -12.10 -2.23
C HIS A 157 7.38 -12.53 -1.11
N THR A 158 7.96 -11.58 -0.38
CA THR A 158 8.79 -11.90 0.79
C THR A 158 8.01 -12.65 1.86
N VAL A 159 6.76 -12.24 2.14
CA VAL A 159 5.89 -12.95 3.10
C VAL A 159 5.55 -14.36 2.61
N ALA A 160 5.27 -14.53 1.31
CA ALA A 160 5.00 -15.85 0.72
C ALA A 160 6.18 -16.81 0.91
N VAL A 161 7.41 -16.37 0.61
CA VAL A 161 8.62 -17.19 0.80
C VAL A 161 8.84 -17.54 2.27
N LYS A 162 8.63 -16.59 3.20
CA LYS A 162 8.74 -16.87 4.65
C LYS A 162 7.71 -17.85 5.18
N ALA A 163 6.61 -18.07 4.45
CA ALA A 163 5.59 -19.04 4.82
C ALA A 163 5.95 -20.48 4.39
N ILE A 164 6.96 -20.66 3.53
CA ILE A 164 7.44 -21.97 3.10
C ILE A 164 8.15 -22.67 4.26
N GLU A 165 7.85 -23.95 4.46
CA GLU A 165 8.47 -24.75 5.51
C GLU A 165 9.99 -24.80 5.33
N GLY A 166 10.74 -24.70 6.44
CA GLY A 166 12.20 -24.70 6.42
C GLY A 166 12.86 -23.35 6.13
N VAL A 167 12.09 -22.32 5.75
CA VAL A 167 12.60 -20.95 5.65
C VAL A 167 12.68 -20.32 7.04
N GLU A 168 13.87 -19.84 7.43
CA GLU A 168 14.07 -19.05 8.65
C GLU A 168 13.79 -17.57 8.38
N ASP A 169 14.38 -17.04 7.31
CA ASP A 169 14.18 -15.68 6.86
C ASP A 169 14.31 -15.61 5.34
N ALA A 170 13.72 -14.59 4.71
CA ALA A 170 13.78 -14.41 3.28
C ALA A 170 13.61 -12.95 2.84
N LEU A 171 14.09 -12.68 1.64
CA LEU A 171 13.91 -11.44 0.89
C LEU A 171 13.59 -11.79 -0.56
N SER A 172 12.50 -11.25 -1.11
CA SER A 172 12.21 -11.33 -2.53
C SER A 172 12.33 -9.94 -3.17
N MET A 173 13.23 -9.83 -4.15
CA MET A 173 13.46 -8.64 -4.94
C MET A 173 12.74 -8.77 -6.28
N THR A 174 12.05 -7.70 -6.69
CA THR A 174 11.47 -7.54 -8.02
C THR A 174 12.46 -6.77 -8.87
N ILE A 175 12.87 -7.34 -10.01
CA ILE A 175 13.79 -6.70 -10.94
C ILE A 175 13.09 -6.54 -12.29
N PRO A 176 13.03 -5.32 -12.86
CA PRO A 176 12.37 -5.11 -14.13
C PRO A 176 13.21 -5.66 -15.28
N GLU A 177 12.57 -6.35 -16.22
CA GLU A 177 13.19 -6.78 -17.48
C GLU A 177 12.75 -5.92 -18.68
N GLY A 178 11.74 -5.07 -18.47
CA GLY A 178 11.15 -4.21 -19.49
C GLY A 178 9.80 -4.75 -19.97
N THR A 179 9.02 -3.88 -20.63
CA THR A 179 7.69 -4.23 -21.17
C THR A 179 6.71 -4.83 -20.15
N GLY A 180 6.88 -4.49 -18.86
CA GLY A 180 6.05 -5.01 -17.77
C GLY A 180 6.38 -6.43 -17.33
N LEU A 181 7.49 -7.00 -17.82
CA LEU A 181 8.03 -8.28 -17.36
C LEU A 181 9.02 -8.05 -16.21
N HIS A 182 9.05 -9.01 -15.28
CA HIS A 182 9.93 -8.97 -14.12
C HIS A 182 10.52 -10.34 -13.87
N LYS A 183 11.73 -10.32 -13.33
CA LYS A 183 12.32 -11.48 -12.66
C LYS A 183 12.32 -11.29 -11.16
N ARG A 184 12.34 -12.42 -10.45
CA ARG A 184 12.39 -12.48 -8.99
C ARG A 184 13.76 -12.99 -8.56
N LEU A 185 14.46 -12.20 -7.75
CA LEU A 185 15.66 -12.65 -7.05
C LEU A 185 15.30 -12.90 -5.59
N VAL A 186 15.34 -14.16 -5.17
CA VAL A 186 14.90 -14.60 -3.84
C VAL A 186 16.12 -15.02 -3.04
N TYR A 187 16.32 -14.40 -1.88
CA TYR A 187 17.39 -14.71 -0.95
C TYR A 187 16.79 -15.39 0.28
N VAL A 188 17.29 -16.57 0.64
CA VAL A 188 16.71 -17.43 1.66
C VAL A 188 17.77 -17.82 2.68
N LYS A 189 17.44 -17.62 3.95
CA LYS A 189 18.11 -18.29 5.07
C LYS A 189 17.30 -19.52 5.46
N THR A 190 17.94 -20.68 5.44
CA THR A 190 17.31 -21.97 5.77
C THR A 190 17.45 -22.28 7.25
N LYS A 191 16.42 -22.88 7.86
CA LYS A 191 16.53 -23.49 9.18
C LYS A 191 17.49 -24.68 9.15
N ASP A 192 18.11 -24.98 10.29
CA ASP A 192 18.98 -26.15 10.43
C ASP A 192 18.24 -27.45 10.05
N GLY A 193 18.91 -28.32 9.29
CA GLY A 193 18.38 -29.61 8.85
C GLY A 193 17.45 -29.58 7.65
N TYR A 194 17.07 -28.42 7.12
CA TYR A 194 16.27 -28.32 5.90
C TYR A 194 17.14 -28.27 4.63
N ASP A 195 16.67 -28.94 3.59
CA ASP A 195 17.32 -28.99 2.28
C ASP A 195 16.99 -27.74 1.46
N PHE A 196 18.01 -26.99 1.07
CA PHE A 196 17.87 -25.77 0.29
C PHE A 196 17.27 -26.03 -1.10
N GLU A 197 17.58 -27.14 -1.76
CA GLU A 197 17.08 -27.40 -3.11
C GLU A 197 15.57 -27.64 -3.10
N LYS A 198 15.05 -28.34 -2.08
CA LYS A 198 13.61 -28.49 -1.88
C LYS A 198 12.91 -27.17 -1.63
N ILE A 199 13.52 -26.28 -0.84
CA ILE A 199 12.99 -24.93 -0.60
C ILE A 199 13.00 -24.12 -1.90
N SER A 200 14.10 -24.17 -2.66
CA SER A 200 14.24 -23.50 -3.97
C SER A 200 13.16 -23.95 -4.96
N GLU A 201 12.92 -25.27 -5.06
CA GLU A 201 11.83 -25.81 -5.88
C GLU A 201 10.45 -25.37 -5.39
N ALA A 202 10.21 -25.36 -4.07
CA ALA A 202 8.95 -24.93 -3.49
C ALA A 202 8.67 -23.45 -3.80
N VAL A 203 9.69 -22.58 -3.68
CA VAL A 203 9.59 -21.17 -4.06
C VAL A 203 9.19 -21.04 -5.53
N LYS A 204 9.88 -21.72 -6.45
CA LYS A 204 9.61 -21.62 -7.90
C LYS A 204 8.24 -22.18 -8.32
N LYS A 205 7.69 -23.13 -7.56
CA LYS A 205 6.36 -23.72 -7.81
C LYS A 205 5.22 -22.95 -7.13
N ASP A 206 5.53 -22.04 -6.22
CA ASP A 206 4.51 -21.24 -5.54
C ASP A 206 3.78 -20.34 -6.56
N PRO A 207 2.44 -20.18 -6.47
CA PRO A 207 1.67 -19.33 -7.37
C PRO A 207 2.16 -17.88 -7.49
N TYR A 208 2.88 -17.36 -6.49
CA TYR A 208 3.51 -16.03 -6.55
C TYR A 208 4.72 -15.95 -7.50
N PHE A 209 5.34 -17.07 -7.86
CA PHE A 209 6.62 -17.10 -8.58
C PHE A 209 6.57 -17.92 -9.87
N ILE A 210 5.63 -18.87 -10.01
CA ILE A 210 5.57 -19.81 -11.14
C ILE A 210 5.42 -19.15 -12.52
N HIS A 211 4.97 -17.90 -12.55
CA HIS A 211 4.80 -17.12 -13.78
C HIS A 211 5.99 -16.21 -14.12
N ASP A 212 6.94 -16.04 -13.20
CA ASP A 212 8.08 -15.14 -13.34
C ASP A 212 9.40 -15.93 -13.40
N GLU A 213 10.39 -15.42 -14.13
CA GLU A 213 11.75 -15.95 -14.04
C GLU A 213 12.26 -15.78 -12.60
N THR A 214 12.49 -16.88 -11.89
CA THR A 214 12.80 -16.87 -10.46
C THR A 214 14.14 -17.54 -10.16
N HIS A 215 15.04 -16.79 -9.53
CA HIS A 215 16.34 -17.26 -9.03
C HIS A 215 16.32 -17.28 -7.50
N VAL A 216 16.80 -18.38 -6.90
CA VAL A 216 16.82 -18.56 -5.44
C VAL A 216 18.26 -18.73 -4.98
N TYR A 217 18.67 -17.93 -4.00
CA TYR A 217 20.02 -17.89 -3.44
C TYR A 217 19.97 -18.19 -1.95
N LYS A 218 20.87 -19.06 -1.49
CA LYS A 218 21.07 -19.29 -0.06
C LYS A 218 21.96 -18.18 0.53
N VAL A 219 21.59 -17.64 1.67
CA VAL A 219 22.35 -16.60 2.39
C VAL A 219 22.36 -16.84 3.89
N ASP A 220 23.41 -16.36 4.55
CA ASP A 220 23.58 -16.51 6.01
C ASP A 220 22.78 -15.47 6.80
N ASP A 221 22.71 -14.22 6.29
CA ASP A 221 21.99 -13.12 6.91
C ASP A 221 21.21 -12.29 5.89
N VAL A 222 19.91 -12.52 5.83
CA VAL A 222 18.97 -11.75 4.99
C VAL A 222 18.96 -10.27 5.38
N LYS A 223 19.17 -9.93 6.67
CA LYS A 223 19.06 -8.53 7.14
C LYS A 223 20.11 -7.63 6.52
N SER A 224 21.29 -8.17 6.22
CA SER A 224 22.37 -7.45 5.55
C SER A 224 22.02 -7.00 4.11
N LEU A 225 20.98 -7.60 3.51
CA LEU A 225 20.54 -7.34 2.13
C LEU A 225 19.31 -6.43 2.06
N ILE A 226 18.66 -6.14 3.19
CA ILE A 226 17.40 -5.40 3.20
C ILE A 226 17.66 -3.93 2.90
N ASP A 227 17.23 -3.51 1.71
CA ASP A 227 16.92 -2.13 1.39
C ASP A 227 15.42 -1.97 1.19
N LYS A 228 14.86 -0.86 1.68
CA LYS A 228 13.44 -0.53 1.50
C LYS A 228 13.19 0.28 0.23
N GLY A 229 14.24 0.57 -0.54
CA GLY A 229 14.15 1.16 -1.86
C GLY A 229 13.27 0.35 -2.80
N HIS A 230 12.53 1.07 -3.63
CA HIS A 230 11.73 0.54 -4.72
C HIS A 230 11.54 1.64 -5.75
N GLY A 231 11.06 1.26 -6.92
CA GLY A 231 10.64 2.22 -7.92
C GLY A 231 9.62 1.66 -8.88
N VAL A 232 9.19 2.54 -9.77
CA VAL A 232 8.42 2.22 -10.97
C VAL A 232 9.00 3.00 -12.14
N HIS A 233 9.04 2.38 -13.30
CA HIS A 233 9.19 3.04 -14.59
C HIS A 233 7.99 2.64 -15.45
N MET A 234 7.07 3.58 -15.64
CA MET A 234 5.88 3.40 -16.44
C MET A 234 6.04 4.10 -17.78
N GLU A 235 5.85 3.35 -18.85
CA GLU A 235 6.07 3.80 -20.21
C GLU A 235 4.77 3.65 -21.00
N ARG A 236 4.37 4.69 -21.73
CA ARG A 236 3.29 4.61 -22.71
C ARG A 236 3.76 5.07 -24.07
N LYS A 237 3.52 4.22 -25.08
CA LYS A 237 3.68 4.59 -26.50
C LYS A 237 2.33 4.48 -27.20
N GLY A 238 1.86 5.59 -27.74
CA GLY A 238 0.48 5.67 -28.25
C GLY A 238 0.23 6.72 -29.32
N VAL A 239 -1.06 7.02 -29.48
CA VAL A 239 -1.63 7.95 -30.47
C VAL A 239 -2.59 8.89 -29.74
N SER A 240 -2.42 10.20 -29.97
CA SER A 240 -3.40 11.22 -29.57
C SER A 240 -4.24 11.59 -30.79
N GLY A 241 -5.54 11.29 -30.75
CA GLY A 241 -6.41 11.41 -31.92
C GLY A 241 -5.94 10.51 -33.07
N ALA A 242 -5.37 11.13 -34.11
CA ALA A 242 -4.78 10.46 -35.27
C ALA A 242 -3.24 10.58 -35.34
N THR A 243 -2.61 11.33 -34.42
CA THR A 243 -1.17 11.60 -34.47
C THR A 243 -0.40 10.54 -33.70
N HIS A 244 0.41 9.76 -34.42
CA HIS A 244 1.19 8.65 -33.89
C HIS A 244 2.41 9.09 -33.06
N ASN A 245 3.06 8.11 -32.43
CA ASN A 245 4.37 8.22 -31.76
C ASN A 245 4.40 9.20 -30.58
N GLN A 246 3.30 9.27 -29.83
CA GLN A 246 3.30 9.90 -28.51
C GLN A 246 4.02 8.96 -27.54
N ARG A 247 5.00 9.49 -26.81
CA ARG A 247 5.80 8.74 -25.83
C ARG A 247 5.75 9.48 -24.50
N ILE A 248 5.38 8.77 -23.45
CA ILE A 248 5.21 9.34 -22.10
C ILE A 248 5.84 8.38 -21.11
N GLU A 249 6.63 8.92 -20.19
CA GLU A 249 7.30 8.16 -19.15
C GLU A 249 6.99 8.77 -17.78
N PHE A 250 6.84 7.90 -16.78
CA PHE A 250 6.72 8.27 -15.37
C PHE A 250 7.67 7.39 -14.56
N ILE A 251 8.53 8.02 -13.76
CA ILE A 251 9.58 7.34 -13.00
C ILE A 251 9.47 7.76 -11.53
N MET A 252 9.45 6.77 -10.63
CA MET A 252 9.65 6.99 -9.19
C MET A 252 10.80 6.13 -8.67
N SER A 253 11.59 6.71 -7.78
CA SER A 253 12.54 6.01 -6.91
C SER A 253 12.26 6.47 -5.48
N ILE A 254 11.88 5.53 -4.61
CA ILE A 254 11.24 5.81 -3.32
C ILE A 254 11.65 4.80 -2.25
N CYS A 255 11.42 5.13 -0.99
CA CYS A 255 11.31 4.13 0.08
C CYS A 255 9.87 3.58 0.09
N ASN A 256 9.71 2.28 -0.21
CA ASN A 256 8.41 1.63 -0.41
C ASN A 256 7.40 1.88 0.73
N PRO A 257 7.66 1.47 1.99
CA PRO A 257 6.68 1.65 3.06
C PRO A 257 6.44 3.13 3.39
N ALA A 258 7.40 4.02 3.16
CA ALA A 258 7.26 5.45 3.43
C ALA A 258 6.34 6.12 2.40
N ALA A 259 6.50 5.80 1.12
CA ALA A 259 5.58 6.29 0.08
C ALA A 259 4.16 5.78 0.31
N ALA A 260 3.99 4.49 0.62
CA ALA A 260 2.68 3.92 0.94
C ALA A 260 2.05 4.62 2.16
N GLY A 261 2.79 4.79 3.25
CA GLY A 261 2.31 5.48 4.45
C GLY A 261 1.89 6.93 4.18
N GLN A 262 2.69 7.67 3.40
CA GLN A 262 2.37 9.05 3.02
C GLN A 262 1.11 9.16 2.15
N ILE A 263 0.93 8.24 1.19
CA ILE A 263 -0.25 8.22 0.33
C ILE A 263 -1.50 7.85 1.14
N MET A 264 -1.41 6.90 2.07
CA MET A 264 -2.51 6.57 2.97
C MET A 264 -2.91 7.78 3.85
N VAL A 265 -1.96 8.57 4.35
CA VAL A 265 -2.26 9.82 5.07
C VAL A 265 -2.96 10.83 4.17
N ALA A 266 -2.54 10.97 2.91
CA ALA A 266 -3.21 11.83 1.94
C ALA A 266 -4.64 11.34 1.62
N ALA A 267 -4.83 10.02 1.51
CA ALA A 267 -6.14 9.40 1.32
C ALA A 267 -7.05 9.57 2.55
N ALA A 268 -6.48 9.62 3.77
CA ALA A 268 -7.21 9.94 4.99
C ALA A 268 -7.81 11.36 4.91
N ARG A 269 -7.08 12.31 4.32
CA ARG A 269 -7.59 13.66 4.09
C ARG A 269 -8.72 13.67 3.06
N ALA A 270 -8.54 12.89 2.00
CA ALA A 270 -9.49 12.78 0.92
C ALA A 270 -10.81 12.16 1.38
N SER A 271 -10.77 11.17 2.27
CA SER A 271 -11.96 10.50 2.82
C SER A 271 -12.86 11.48 3.59
N LEU A 272 -12.27 12.40 4.35
CA LEU A 272 -12.99 13.46 5.09
C LEU A 272 -13.73 14.47 4.18
N ARG A 273 -13.45 14.44 2.87
CA ARG A 273 -14.05 15.33 1.87
C ARG A 273 -15.02 14.60 0.93
N GLN A 274 -15.16 13.28 1.06
CA GLN A 274 -16.06 12.48 0.22
C GLN A 274 -17.44 12.32 0.87
N LYS A 275 -18.42 11.96 0.05
CA LYS A 275 -19.70 11.45 0.52
C LYS A 275 -19.53 10.00 0.99
N PRO A 276 -20.44 9.48 1.83
CA PRO A 276 -20.39 8.09 2.27
C PRO A 276 -20.35 7.08 1.12
N GLY A 277 -19.53 6.03 1.27
CA GLY A 277 -19.30 5.01 0.25
C GLY A 277 -17.85 4.53 0.21
N CYS A 278 -17.49 3.79 -0.85
CA CYS A 278 -16.13 3.28 -1.03
C CYS A 278 -15.54 3.74 -2.36
N TYR A 279 -14.28 4.19 -2.30
CA TYR A 279 -13.57 4.79 -3.41
C TYR A 279 -12.17 4.19 -3.54
N THR A 280 -11.74 3.95 -4.77
CA THR A 280 -10.31 3.88 -5.11
C THR A 280 -9.78 5.31 -5.29
N MET A 281 -8.45 5.47 -5.32
CA MET A 281 -7.86 6.79 -5.56
C MET A 281 -8.22 7.39 -6.93
N LEU A 282 -8.57 6.57 -7.93
CA LEU A 282 -9.02 7.02 -9.26
C LEU A 282 -10.35 7.75 -9.23
N GLU A 283 -11.17 7.51 -8.21
CA GLU A 283 -12.54 8.01 -8.12
C GLU A 283 -12.64 9.31 -7.31
N ILE A 284 -11.50 9.80 -6.80
CA ILE A 284 -11.43 10.99 -5.97
C ILE A 284 -10.62 12.08 -6.72
N PRO A 285 -11.14 13.31 -6.81
CA PRO A 285 -10.37 14.43 -7.35
C PRO A 285 -9.01 14.61 -6.63
N LEU A 286 -7.91 14.70 -7.39
CA LEU A 286 -6.54 14.80 -6.85
C LEU A 286 -6.36 15.91 -5.80
N ILE A 287 -7.05 17.03 -5.97
CA ILE A 287 -7.02 18.16 -5.04
C ILE A 287 -7.49 17.78 -3.62
N ASN A 288 -8.34 16.75 -3.48
CA ASN A 288 -8.86 16.30 -2.20
C ASN A 288 -7.81 15.59 -1.34
N PHE A 289 -6.71 15.10 -1.91
CA PHE A 289 -5.61 14.48 -1.18
C PHE A 289 -4.67 15.53 -0.55
N LEU A 290 -4.70 16.76 -1.05
CA LEU A 290 -3.77 17.84 -0.67
C LEU A 290 -4.26 18.63 0.54
N TYR A 291 -3.34 18.99 1.43
CA TYR A 291 -3.59 19.95 2.50
C TYR A 291 -3.69 21.39 1.94
N GLY A 292 -4.63 22.16 2.47
CA GLY A 292 -4.81 23.57 2.15
C GLY A 292 -6.20 23.91 1.60
N GLU A 293 -6.47 25.20 1.51
CA GLU A 293 -7.69 25.75 0.91
C GLU A 293 -7.71 25.55 -0.60
N ARG A 294 -8.88 25.22 -1.14
CA ARG A 294 -9.06 24.89 -2.56
C ARG A 294 -8.54 25.97 -3.50
N GLU A 295 -8.91 27.23 -3.27
CA GLU A 295 -8.48 28.35 -4.12
C GLU A 295 -6.97 28.57 -4.11
N ARG A 296 -6.32 28.40 -2.95
CA ARG A 296 -4.86 28.49 -2.85
C ARG A 296 -4.16 27.35 -3.55
N LEU A 297 -4.73 26.15 -3.48
CA LEU A 297 -4.21 24.99 -4.20
C LEU A 297 -4.33 25.16 -5.71
N LEU A 298 -5.48 25.66 -6.19
CA LEU A 298 -5.68 25.99 -7.60
C LEU A 298 -4.66 27.04 -8.05
N HIS A 299 -4.60 28.20 -7.41
CA HIS A 299 -3.62 29.24 -7.76
C HIS A 299 -2.16 28.75 -7.80
N ARG A 300 -1.80 27.74 -6.99
CA ARG A 300 -0.43 27.20 -6.99
C ARG A 300 -0.18 26.18 -8.10
N LEU A 301 -1.20 25.44 -8.52
CA LEU A 301 -1.06 24.23 -9.34
C LEU A 301 -1.54 24.40 -10.79
N ILE A 302 -2.30 25.46 -11.09
CA ILE A 302 -2.72 25.87 -12.44
C ILE A 302 -2.26 27.29 -12.74
#